data_AF-A0A1J4XG10-F1
#
_entry.id   AF-A0A1J4XG10-F1
#
_cell.length_a   1.000
_cell.length_b   1.000
_cell.length_c   1.000
_cell.angle_alpha   90.00
_cell.angle_beta   90.00
_cell.angle_gamma   90.00
#
_symmetry.space_group_name_H-M   'P 1'
#
loop_
_entity.id
_entity.type
_entity.pdbx_description
1 polymer ?
#
loop_
_entity_poly.entity_id
_entity_poly.type
_entity_poly.pdbx_seq_one_letter_code
_entity_poly.pdbx_strand_id
1 'polypeptide(L)'
;MCRKVCRADGTVEKEEVLSGIEWETIAARAGTGLSQAQFAKLLGVSVRTLQDWEQGRKTPSGAARTLLAIAARRPDVLKEVTLAL
;
A
#
# COMPACT_ATOMS: atom_id res chain seq x y z
N MET A 1 -4.46 -6.55 -10.96
CA MET A 1 -3.35 -5.77 -11.57
C MET A 1 -2.12 -6.67 -11.63
N CYS A 2 -1.25 -6.57 -12.64
CA CYS A 2 -0.03 -7.38 -12.73
C CYS A 2 1.18 -6.61 -12.17
N ARG A 3 1.96 -7.21 -11.25
CA ARG A 3 3.26 -6.70 -10.80
C ARG A 3 4.37 -7.48 -11.49
N LYS A 4 5.24 -6.76 -12.20
CA LYS A 4 6.47 -7.29 -12.80
C LYS A 4 7.70 -6.74 -12.08
N VAL A 5 8.56 -7.64 -11.62
CA VAL A 5 9.92 -7.33 -11.17
C VAL A 5 10.86 -7.73 -12.30
N CYS A 6 11.58 -6.74 -12.85
CA CYS A 6 12.54 -6.96 -13.92
C CYS A 6 13.95 -6.63 -13.42
N ARG A 7 14.93 -7.41 -13.87
CA ARG A 7 16.36 -7.08 -13.76
C ARG A 7 16.72 -5.94 -14.70
N ALA A 8 17.93 -5.39 -14.49
CA ALA A 8 18.49 -4.34 -15.33
C ALA A 8 18.67 -4.76 -16.81
N ASP A 9 18.79 -6.07 -17.09
CA ASP A 9 18.87 -6.65 -18.44
C ASP A 9 17.50 -6.87 -19.11
N GLY A 10 16.41 -6.51 -18.43
CA GLY A 10 15.04 -6.70 -18.90
C GLY A 10 14.45 -8.09 -18.60
N THR A 11 15.23 -9.01 -18.01
CA THR A 11 14.73 -10.33 -17.61
C THR A 11 13.69 -10.19 -16.50
N VAL A 12 12.50 -10.77 -16.70
CA VAL A 12 11.44 -10.78 -15.67
C VAL A 12 11.81 -11.80 -14.60
N GLU A 13 12.08 -11.35 -13.37
CA GLU A 13 12.32 -12.21 -12.21
C GLU A 13 11.02 -12.71 -11.58
N LYS A 14 10.00 -11.87 -11.56
CA LYS A 14 8.71 -12.21 -10.97
C LYS A 14 7.59 -11.49 -11.69
N GLU A 15 6.61 -12.26 -12.16
CA GLU A 15 5.34 -11.74 -12.68
C GLU A 15 4.23 -12.34 -11.83
N GLU A 16 3.46 -11.48 -11.15
CA GLU A 16 2.35 -11.95 -10.33
C GLU A 16 1.11 -11.08 -10.51
N VAL A 17 -0.03 -11.76 -10.53
CA VAL A 17 -1.34 -11.10 -10.53
C VAL A 17 -1.66 -10.77 -9.07
N LEU A 18 -1.60 -9.49 -8.72
CA LEU A 18 -2.02 -9.01 -7.40
C LEU A 18 -3.55 -9.05 -7.35
N SER A 19 -4.09 -9.77 -6.38
CA SER A 19 -5.54 -9.95 -6.19
C SER A 19 -5.94 -9.76 -4.73
N GLY A 20 -7.10 -9.15 -4.49
CA GLY A 20 -7.59 -8.91 -3.13
C GLY A 20 -6.81 -7.83 -2.37
N ILE A 21 -6.54 -8.08 -1.08
CA ILE A 21 -6.17 -7.03 -0.12
C ILE A 21 -4.79 -6.41 -0.36
N GLU A 22 -3.85 -7.16 -0.93
CA GLU A 22 -2.52 -6.68 -1.29
C GLU A 22 -2.58 -5.59 -2.37
N TRP A 23 -3.41 -5.80 -3.40
CA TRP A 23 -3.68 -4.81 -4.43
C TRP A 23 -4.40 -3.58 -3.84
N GLU A 24 -5.44 -3.79 -3.05
CA GLU A 24 -6.18 -2.70 -2.41
C GLU A 24 -5.27 -1.82 -1.55
N THR A 25 -4.35 -2.45 -0.80
CA THR A 25 -3.36 -1.74 0.02
C THR A 25 -2.41 -0.90 -0.84
N ILE A 26 -1.86 -1.49 -1.91
CA ILE A 26 -0.96 -0.78 -2.84
C ILE A 26 -1.69 0.38 -3.53
N ALA A 27 -2.91 0.14 -4.02
CA ALA A 27 -3.72 1.12 -4.72
C ALA A 27 -4.10 2.29 -3.79
N ALA A 28 -4.51 1.99 -2.55
CA ALA A 28 -4.80 3.01 -1.55
C ALA A 28 -3.58 3.91 -1.29
N ARG A 29 -2.40 3.32 -1.06
CA ARG A 29 -1.17 4.10 -0.88
C ARG A 29 -0.83 4.91 -2.14
N ALA A 30 -0.82 4.27 -3.31
CA ALA A 30 -0.46 4.93 -4.56
C ALA A 30 -1.37 6.14 -4.86
N GLY A 31 -2.67 6.02 -4.57
CA GLY A 31 -3.64 7.12 -4.70
C GLY A 31 -3.33 8.34 -3.83
N THR A 32 -2.67 8.14 -2.68
CA THR A 32 -2.20 9.26 -1.83
C THR A 32 -0.93 9.93 -2.33
N GLY A 33 -0.14 9.27 -3.18
CA GLY A 33 1.20 9.74 -3.57
C GLY A 33 2.27 9.64 -2.49
N LEU A 34 1.97 9.02 -1.34
CA LEU A 34 2.91 8.84 -0.23
C LEU A 34 3.86 7.67 -0.47
N SER A 35 5.10 7.81 0.00
CA SER A 35 6.04 6.69 0.11
C SER A 35 5.55 5.64 1.11
N GLN A 36 6.07 4.42 1.06
CA GLN A 36 5.75 3.38 2.06
C GLN A 36 6.02 3.86 3.49
N ALA A 37 7.11 4.60 3.71
CA ALA A 37 7.47 5.11 5.02
C ALA A 37 6.45 6.14 5.55
N GLN A 38 6.07 7.11 4.72
CA GLN A 38 5.08 8.13 5.08
C GLN A 38 3.70 7.52 5.31
N PHE A 39 3.28 6.61 4.43
CA PHE A 39 1.98 5.95 4.55
C PHE A 39 1.90 5.05 5.80
N ALA A 40 2.99 4.30 6.10
CA ALA A 40 3.07 3.49 7.30
C ALA A 40 3.01 4.36 8.58
N LYS A 41 3.74 5.50 8.61
CA LYS A 41 3.68 6.47 9.70
C LYS A 41 2.25 6.96 9.92
N LEU A 42 1.55 7.35 8.85
CA LEU A 42 0.17 7.83 8.92
C LEU A 42 -0.79 6.76 9.45
N LEU A 43 -0.63 5.49 9.02
CA LEU A 43 -1.44 4.38 9.51
C LEU A 43 -1.06 3.90 10.92
N GLY A 44 0.00 4.45 11.53
CA GLY A 44 0.47 4.03 12.85
C GLY A 44 1.05 2.62 12.86
N VAL A 45 1.64 2.16 11.76
CA VAL A 45 2.25 0.83 11.64
C VAL A 45 3.71 0.92 11.19
N SER A 46 4.47 -0.15 11.41
CA SER A 46 5.84 -0.23 10.89
C SER A 46 5.83 -0.35 9.36
N VAL A 47 6.89 0.15 8.70
CA VAL A 47 7.09 -0.05 7.25
C VAL A 47 7.07 -1.54 6.90
N ARG A 48 7.65 -2.37 7.76
CA ARG A 48 7.68 -3.83 7.61
C ARG A 48 6.26 -4.42 7.61
N THR A 49 5.36 -3.91 8.44
CA THR A 49 3.95 -4.32 8.49
C THR A 49 3.22 -3.96 7.20
N LEU A 50 3.38 -2.72 6.72
CA LEU A 50 2.81 -2.30 5.44
C LEU A 50 3.32 -3.17 4.28
N GLN A 51 4.61 -3.47 4.26
CA GLN A 51 5.21 -4.36 3.27
C GLN A 51 4.69 -5.81 3.36
N ASP A 52 4.35 -6.32 4.54
CA ASP A 52 3.69 -7.62 4.67
C ASP A 52 2.30 -7.62 4.04
N TRP A 53 1.55 -6.53 4.19
CA TRP A 53 0.22 -6.40 3.58
C TRP A 53 0.29 -6.27 2.07
N GLU A 54 1.16 -5.41 1.54
CA GLU A 54 1.34 -5.21 0.10
C GLU A 54 1.89 -6.45 -0.62
N GLN A 55 2.51 -7.38 0.12
CA GLN A 55 3.05 -8.63 -0.41
C GLN A 55 2.17 -9.84 -0.09
N GLY A 56 0.98 -9.63 0.47
CA GLY A 56 0.04 -10.71 0.80
C GLY A 56 0.52 -11.66 1.91
N ARG A 57 1.61 -11.35 2.62
CA ARG A 57 2.14 -12.19 3.71
C ARG A 57 1.32 -12.08 5.00
N LYS A 58 0.63 -10.96 5.20
CA LYS A 58 -0.30 -10.76 6.31
C LYS A 58 -1.52 -9.99 5.86
N THR A 59 -2.61 -10.20 6.57
CA THR A 59 -3.85 -9.45 6.37
C THR A 59 -3.92 -8.27 7.34
N PRO A 60 -4.33 -7.07 6.90
CA PRO A 60 -4.60 -5.96 7.80
C PRO A 60 -5.74 -6.28 8.78
N SER A 61 -5.70 -5.67 9.96
CA SER A 61 -6.79 -5.76 10.93
C SER A 61 -8.10 -5.16 10.37
N GLY A 62 -9.24 -5.40 11.03
CA GLY A 62 -10.52 -4.79 10.64
C GLY A 62 -10.44 -3.27 10.54
N ALA A 63 -9.88 -2.60 11.55
CA ALA A 63 -9.69 -1.16 11.55
C ALA A 63 -8.75 -0.68 10.43
N ALA A 64 -7.65 -1.40 10.20
CA ALA A 64 -6.72 -1.06 9.13
C ALA A 64 -7.37 -1.19 7.75
N ARG A 65 -8.20 -2.23 7.51
CA ARG A 65 -8.97 -2.38 6.27
C ARG A 65 -9.93 -1.21 6.06
N THR A 66 -10.60 -0.74 7.11
CA THR A 66 -11.45 0.45 7.03
C THR A 66 -10.65 1.69 6.63
N LEU A 67 -9.49 1.92 7.23
CA LEU A 67 -8.61 3.04 6.87
C LEU A 67 -8.10 2.94 5.43
N LEU A 68 -7.71 1.75 4.97
CA LEU A 68 -7.30 1.51 3.58
C LEU A 68 -8.45 1.80 2.61
N ALA A 69 -9.69 1.41 2.95
CA ALA A 69 -10.87 1.69 2.15
C ALA A 69 -11.18 3.21 2.09
N ILE A 70 -10.96 3.94 3.19
CA ILE A 70 -11.06 5.41 3.20
C ILE A 70 -9.98 6.00 2.30
N ALA A 71 -8.72 5.55 2.45
CA ALA A 71 -7.60 6.04 1.64
C ALA A 71 -7.79 5.79 0.14
N ALA A 72 -8.39 4.66 -0.24
CA ALA A 72 -8.72 4.36 -1.63
C ALA A 72 -9.83 5.27 -2.20
N ARG A 73 -10.82 5.65 -1.37
CA ARG A 73 -11.96 6.47 -1.81
C ARG A 73 -11.72 7.97 -1.73
N ARG A 74 -10.97 8.40 -0.71
CA ARG A 74 -10.75 9.80 -0.32
C ARG A 74 -9.27 10.03 0.04
N PRO A 75 -8.35 9.89 -0.93
CA PRO A 75 -6.93 10.09 -0.69
C PRO A 75 -6.58 11.53 -0.28
N ASP A 76 -7.44 12.50 -0.62
CA ASP A 76 -7.36 13.90 -0.22
C ASP A 76 -7.36 14.07 1.31
N VAL A 77 -8.23 13.35 2.02
CA VAL A 77 -8.32 13.42 3.49
C VAL A 77 -7.01 13.01 4.15
N LEU A 78 -6.32 12.00 3.63
CA LEU A 78 -5.03 11.57 4.20
C LEU A 78 -3.91 12.56 3.92
N LYS A 79 -3.96 13.28 2.78
CA LYS A 79 -2.99 14.33 2.46
C LYS A 79 -3.14 15.50 3.43
N GLU A 80 -4.37 15.90 3.74
CA GLU A 80 -4.67 16.93 4.74
C GLU A 80 -4.14 16.55 6.13
N VAL A 81 -4.39 15.32 6.58
CA VAL A 81 -3.92 14.83 7.89
C VAL A 81 -2.39 14.79 7.96
N THR A 82 -1.71 14.43 6.87
CA THR A 82 -0.23 14.39 6.81
C THR A 82 0.38 15.78 6.96
N LEU A 83 -0.28 16.85 6.49
CA LEU A 83 0.21 18.23 6.63
C LEU A 83 0.02 18.78 8.06
N ALA A 84 -0.81 18.12 8.88
CA ALA A 84 -1.12 18.51 10.24
C ALA A 84 -0.33 17.73 11.31
N LEU A 85 0.56 16.80 10.92
CA LEU A 85 1.35 15.91 11.79
C LEU A 85 2.85 15.95 11.46
#